data_AF-A0AA40AK37-F1
#
_entry.id   AF-A0AA40AK37-F1
#
_cell.length_a   1.000
_cell.length_b   1.000
_cell.length_c   1.000
_cell.angle_alpha   90.00
_cell.angle_beta   90.00
_cell.angle_gamma   90.00
#
_symmetry.space_group_name_H-M   'P 1'
#
loop_
_entity.id
_entity.type
_entity.pdbx_description
1 polymer ?
#
loop_
_entity_poly.entity_id
_entity_poly.type
_entity_poly.pdbx_seq_one_letter_code
_entity_poly.pdbx_strand_id
1 'polypeptide(L)'
;MVFEWVMGNFFPMMVMGLFAVFWLSFGVLQLPTLQLGAAYATAADPTGTASPEYNAVIALYLIVWGFALFTFFIFTCKINTVFAAIFLLVSVACWVLSGAYWKVSSGDYEAANHLQKAGGALLFVVATLGWYMCFIIMAGEMRITLNLPVGDLSHFWPRTDVELATAEHRD
;
A
#
# COMPACT_ATOMS: atom_id res chain seq x y z
N MET A 1 2.06 8.11 -13.43
CA MET A 1 0.59 8.19 -13.48
C MET A 1 0.10 8.72 -14.83
N VAL A 2 0.23 10.02 -15.15
CA VAL A 2 -0.32 10.59 -16.40
C VAL A 2 0.33 9.99 -17.66
N PHE A 3 1.65 9.79 -17.66
CA PHE A 3 2.34 9.20 -18.83
C PHE A 3 1.98 7.73 -19.07
N GLU A 4 1.76 6.94 -18.01
CA GLU A 4 1.27 5.56 -18.14
C GLU A 4 -0.13 5.52 -18.76
N TRP A 5 -1.00 6.46 -18.38
CA TRP A 5 -2.32 6.60 -19.01
C TRP A 5 -2.20 6.94 -20.50
N VAL A 6 -1.32 7.88 -20.86
CA VAL A 6 -1.08 8.26 -22.27
C VAL A 6 -0.53 7.09 -23.08
N MET A 7 0.31 6.24 -22.48
CA MET A 7 0.84 5.01 -23.12
C MET A 7 -0.15 3.84 -23.12
N GLY A 8 -1.35 4.00 -22.55
CA GLY A 8 -2.37 2.95 -22.46
C GLY A 8 -2.09 1.88 -21.40
N ASN A 9 -1.13 2.11 -20.51
CA ASN A 9 -0.73 1.16 -19.47
C ASN A 9 -1.54 1.37 -18.18
N PHE A 10 -2.75 0.77 -18.15
CA PHE A 10 -3.75 1.08 -17.12
C PHE A 10 -3.35 0.62 -15.71
N PHE A 11 -2.82 -0.60 -15.57
CA PHE A 11 -2.52 -1.16 -14.25
C PHE A 11 -1.42 -0.38 -13.49
N PRO A 12 -0.24 -0.11 -14.08
CA PRO A 12 0.79 0.73 -13.43
C PRO A 12 0.33 2.16 -13.17
N MET A 13 -0.53 2.72 -14.03
CA MET A 13 -1.16 4.02 -13.77
C MET A 13 -1.98 4.01 -12.47
N MET A 14 -2.83 3.01 -12.28
CA MET A 14 -3.62 2.84 -11.05
C MET A 14 -2.72 2.65 -9.82
N VAL A 15 -1.69 1.81 -9.92
CA VAL A 15 -0.74 1.57 -8.82
C VAL A 15 -0.03 2.86 -8.41
N MET A 16 0.51 3.61 -9.38
CA MET A 16 1.17 4.89 -9.12
C MET A 16 0.21 5.92 -8.51
N GLY A 17 -1.03 5.99 -9.00
CA GLY A 17 -2.05 6.89 -8.45
C GLY A 17 -2.41 6.53 -7.00
N LEU A 18 -2.64 5.24 -6.72
CA LEU A 18 -2.95 4.74 -5.39
C LEU A 18 -1.86 5.14 -4.38
N PHE A 19 -0.60 4.85 -4.67
CA PHE A 19 0.51 5.19 -3.77
C PHE A 19 0.74 6.69 -3.65
N ALA A 20 0.55 7.47 -4.72
CA ALA A 20 0.66 8.94 -4.63
C ALA A 20 -0.39 9.52 -3.66
N VAL A 21 -1.64 9.08 -3.76
CA VAL A 21 -2.72 9.52 -2.85
C VAL A 21 -2.47 9.04 -1.43
N PHE A 22 -1.99 7.80 -1.25
CA PHE A 22 -1.60 7.30 0.08
C PHE A 22 -0.56 8.22 0.72
N TRP A 23 0.58 8.46 0.05
CA TRP A 23 1.65 9.27 0.62
C TRP A 23 1.27 10.74 0.82
N LEU A 24 0.49 11.32 -0.10
CA LEU A 24 -0.01 12.69 0.06
C LEU A 24 -0.97 12.79 1.24
N SER A 25 -1.95 11.88 1.34
CA SER A 25 -2.91 11.87 2.45
C SER A 25 -2.22 11.61 3.79
N PHE A 26 -1.25 10.70 3.83
CA PHE A 26 -0.46 10.45 5.02
C PHE A 26 0.41 11.67 5.40
N GLY A 27 1.00 12.36 4.42
CA GLY A 27 1.71 13.62 4.64
C GLY A 27 0.80 14.68 5.25
N VAL A 28 -0.41 14.84 4.73
CA VAL A 28 -1.44 15.76 5.26
C VAL A 28 -1.76 15.46 6.74
N LEU A 29 -1.83 14.19 7.15
CA LEU A 29 -2.04 13.82 8.55
C LEU A 29 -0.94 14.34 9.48
N GLN A 30 0.29 14.50 8.97
CA GLN A 30 1.46 14.93 9.74
C GLN A 30 1.65 16.45 9.75
N LEU A 31 0.91 17.23 8.95
CA LEU A 31 1.07 18.68 8.92
C LEU A 31 0.52 19.34 10.20
N PRO A 32 1.36 19.97 11.05
CA PRO A 32 0.88 20.58 12.29
C PRO A 32 -0.05 21.79 12.03
N THR A 33 0.12 22.46 10.90
CA THR A 33 -0.66 23.65 10.51
C THR A 33 -2.14 23.37 10.30
N LEU A 34 -2.52 22.11 10.05
CA LEU A 34 -3.92 21.70 9.88
C LEU A 34 -4.62 21.40 11.20
N GLN A 35 -3.86 21.30 12.30
CA GLN A 35 -4.38 21.10 13.66
C GLN A 35 -5.46 20.00 13.76
N LEU A 36 -5.26 18.87 13.07
CA LEU A 36 -6.25 17.79 12.98
C LEU A 36 -6.61 17.18 14.34
N GLY A 37 -5.71 17.30 15.33
CA GLY A 37 -5.94 16.87 16.70
C GLY A 37 -6.72 17.87 17.57
N ALA A 38 -6.95 19.11 17.12
CA ALA A 38 -7.51 20.18 17.96
C ALA A 38 -8.91 19.87 18.51
N ALA A 39 -9.72 19.12 17.76
CA ALA A 39 -11.04 18.67 18.21
C ALA A 39 -10.98 17.70 19.41
N TYR A 40 -9.82 17.06 19.61
CA TYR A 40 -9.55 16.11 20.68
C TYR A 40 -8.64 16.68 21.77
N ALA A 41 -8.31 17.98 21.70
CA ALA A 41 -7.42 18.62 22.64
C ALA A 41 -8.04 18.69 24.05
N THR A 42 -7.21 18.44 25.05
CA THR A 42 -7.56 18.59 26.47
C THR A 42 -6.56 19.54 27.13
N ALA A 43 -6.85 19.97 28.36
CA ALA A 43 -5.89 20.77 29.13
C ALA A 43 -4.55 20.04 29.37
N ALA A 44 -4.57 18.70 29.39
CA ALA A 44 -3.37 17.86 29.57
C ALA A 44 -2.66 17.51 28.26
N ASP A 45 -3.39 17.43 27.14
CA ASP A 45 -2.84 17.28 25.79
C ASP A 45 -3.43 18.35 24.86
N PRO A 46 -2.78 19.53 24.75
CA PRO A 46 -3.22 20.61 23.88
C PRO A 46 -3.17 20.27 22.39
N THR A 47 -2.47 19.19 22.00
CA THR A 47 -2.38 18.75 20.60
C THR A 47 -3.54 17.82 20.21
N GLY A 48 -4.11 17.11 21.19
CA GLY A 48 -5.15 16.09 21.01
C GLY A 48 -4.69 14.85 20.22
N THR A 49 -3.41 14.75 19.89
CA THR A 49 -2.85 13.66 19.07
C THR A 49 -2.61 12.38 19.88
N ALA A 50 -2.53 12.48 21.21
CA ALA A 50 -2.46 11.32 22.09
C ALA A 50 -3.85 10.79 22.48
N SER A 51 -4.93 11.45 22.05
CA SER A 51 -6.29 11.03 22.39
C SER A 51 -6.61 9.63 21.83
N PRO A 52 -7.40 8.82 22.55
CA PRO A 52 -7.87 7.53 22.07
C PRO A 52 -8.60 7.64 20.73
N GLU A 53 -9.41 8.67 20.55
CA GLU A 53 -10.24 8.89 19.38
C GLU A 53 -9.40 9.24 18.15
N TYR A 54 -8.39 10.11 18.30
CA TYR A 54 -7.48 10.45 17.20
C TYR A 54 -6.72 9.21 16.70
N ASN A 55 -6.22 8.38 17.62
CA ASN A 55 -5.51 7.15 17.27
C ASN A 55 -6.45 6.10 16.64
N ALA A 56 -7.69 6.01 17.09
CA ALA A 56 -8.71 5.15 16.48
C ALA A 56 -9.00 5.55 15.01
N VAL A 57 -9.05 6.85 14.72
CA VAL A 57 -9.25 7.35 13.34
C VAL A 57 -8.09 6.95 12.43
N ILE A 58 -6.84 7.08 12.89
CA ILE A 58 -5.67 6.63 12.12
C ILE A 58 -5.70 5.11 11.91
N ALA A 59 -6.11 4.36 12.93
CA ALA A 59 -6.24 2.91 12.83
C ALA A 59 -7.27 2.50 11.75
N LEU A 60 -8.43 3.18 11.70
CA LEU A 60 -9.44 2.97 10.66
C LEU A 60 -8.94 3.36 9.27
N TYR A 61 -8.23 4.49 9.14
CA TYR A 61 -7.58 4.91 7.91
C TYR A 61 -6.68 3.79 7.35
N LEU A 62 -5.83 3.20 8.18
CA LEU A 62 -4.93 2.10 7.76
C LEU A 62 -5.67 0.81 7.39
N ILE A 63 -6.82 0.50 8.02
CA ILE A 63 -7.65 -0.65 7.64
C ILE A 63 -8.19 -0.49 6.22
N VAL A 64 -8.77 0.68 5.92
CA VAL A 64 -9.34 0.99 4.60
C VAL A 64 -8.26 0.93 3.52
N TRP A 65 -7.09 1.51 3.78
CA TRP A 65 -5.94 1.40 2.88
C TRP A 65 -5.45 -0.03 2.70
N GLY A 66 -5.43 -0.83 3.77
CA GLY A 66 -5.09 -2.25 3.70
C GLY A 66 -6.02 -3.03 2.77
N PHE A 67 -7.33 -2.76 2.80
CA PHE A 67 -8.28 -3.40 1.86
C PHE A 67 -8.07 -2.94 0.41
N ALA A 68 -7.78 -1.66 0.19
CA ALA A 68 -7.45 -1.17 -1.15
C ALA A 68 -6.20 -1.88 -1.69
N LEU A 69 -5.12 -1.94 -0.91
CA LEU A 69 -3.88 -2.63 -1.28
C LEU A 69 -4.08 -4.14 -1.49
N PHE A 70 -4.93 -4.77 -0.68
CA PHE A 70 -5.25 -6.19 -0.82
C PHE A 70 -6.02 -6.49 -2.11
N THR A 71 -6.84 -5.54 -2.57
CA THR A 71 -7.52 -5.66 -3.86
C THR A 71 -6.50 -5.68 -4.99
N PHE A 72 -5.49 -4.81 -4.94
CA PHE A 72 -4.39 -4.83 -5.92
C PHE A 72 -3.56 -6.11 -5.84
N PHE A 73 -3.35 -6.66 -4.64
CA PHE A 73 -2.70 -7.97 -4.47
C PHE A 73 -3.37 -9.05 -5.33
N ILE A 74 -4.71 -9.19 -5.23
CA ILE A 74 -5.47 -10.18 -5.99
C ILE A 74 -5.21 -10.06 -7.50
N PHE A 75 -5.18 -8.84 -8.03
CA PHE A 75 -4.93 -8.61 -9.45
C PHE A 75 -3.45 -8.85 -9.83
N THR A 76 -2.50 -8.53 -8.96
CA THR A 76 -1.08 -8.80 -9.22
C THR A 76 -0.70 -10.27 -9.23
N CYS A 77 -1.52 -11.14 -8.65
CA CYS A 77 -1.33 -12.59 -8.76
C CYS A 77 -1.32 -13.09 -10.21
N LYS A 78 -1.92 -12.36 -11.16
CA LYS A 78 -1.84 -12.69 -12.59
C LYS A 78 -0.55 -12.20 -13.28
N ILE A 79 0.26 -11.38 -12.62
CA ILE A 79 1.39 -10.66 -13.24
C ILE A 79 2.71 -11.33 -12.86
N ASN A 80 3.22 -11.06 -11.66
CA ASN A 80 4.45 -11.68 -11.18
C ASN A 80 4.48 -11.80 -9.66
N THR A 81 5.26 -12.76 -9.19
CA THR A 81 5.35 -13.16 -7.79
C THR A 81 5.90 -12.04 -6.92
N VAL A 82 6.86 -11.27 -7.41
CA VAL A 82 7.47 -10.17 -6.64
C VAL A 82 6.48 -9.03 -6.39
N PHE A 83 5.71 -8.60 -7.40
CA PHE A 83 4.65 -7.62 -7.23
C PHE A 83 3.53 -8.17 -6.32
N ALA A 84 3.13 -9.42 -6.50
CA ALA A 84 2.16 -10.04 -5.60
C ALA A 84 2.65 -10.06 -4.14
N ALA A 85 3.92 -10.41 -3.91
CA ALA A 85 4.52 -10.36 -2.58
C ALA A 85 4.57 -8.94 -2.00
N ILE A 86 4.93 -7.94 -2.81
CA ILE A 86 4.92 -6.52 -2.41
C ILE A 86 3.52 -6.11 -1.93
N PHE A 87 2.48 -6.35 -2.73
CA PHE A 87 1.11 -5.95 -2.38
C PHE A 87 0.55 -6.73 -1.21
N LEU A 88 0.89 -8.01 -1.06
CA LEU A 88 0.51 -8.79 0.11
C LEU A 88 1.15 -8.25 1.38
N LEU A 89 2.48 -8.10 1.37
CA LEU A 89 3.24 -7.67 2.54
C LEU A 89 2.86 -6.26 2.98
N VAL A 90 2.64 -5.32 2.04
CA VAL A 90 2.20 -3.96 2.38
C VAL A 90 0.78 -3.96 2.94
N SER A 91 -0.13 -4.81 2.42
CA SER A 91 -1.49 -4.94 2.97
C SER A 91 -1.47 -5.45 4.41
N VAL A 92 -0.68 -6.50 4.67
CA VAL A 92 -0.48 -7.03 6.02
C VAL A 92 0.18 -5.99 6.93
N ALA A 93 1.18 -5.25 6.43
CA ALA A 93 1.82 -4.19 7.19
C ALA A 93 0.84 -3.08 7.59
N CYS A 94 -0.05 -2.66 6.70
CA CYS A 94 -1.10 -1.68 7.00
C CYS A 94 -2.04 -2.18 8.11
N TRP A 95 -2.47 -3.44 8.08
CA TRP A 95 -3.32 -4.00 9.13
C TRP A 95 -2.59 -4.18 10.47
N VAL A 96 -1.31 -4.58 10.44
CA VAL A 96 -0.47 -4.67 11.65
C VAL A 96 -0.26 -3.29 12.26
N LEU A 97 0.04 -2.27 11.45
CA LEU A 97 0.19 -0.89 11.90
C LEU A 97 -1.14 -0.31 12.42
N SER A 98 -2.26 -0.64 11.77
CA SER A 98 -3.60 -0.30 12.31
C SER A 98 -3.78 -0.87 13.71
N GLY A 99 -3.42 -2.14 13.92
CA GLY A 99 -3.44 -2.76 15.24
C GLY A 99 -2.57 -2.01 16.26
N ALA A 100 -1.41 -1.47 15.85
CA ALA A 100 -0.58 -0.64 16.71
C ALA A 100 -1.33 0.62 17.17
N TYR A 101 -1.99 1.34 16.27
CA TYR A 101 -2.78 2.53 16.60
C TYR A 101 -4.00 2.22 17.47
N TRP A 102 -4.67 1.08 17.25
CA TRP A 102 -5.71 0.59 18.16
C TRP A 102 -5.18 0.32 19.57
N LYS A 103 -3.99 -0.26 19.68
CA LYS A 103 -3.34 -0.52 20.97
C LYS A 103 -2.95 0.76 21.71
N VAL A 104 -2.49 1.77 20.97
CA VAL A 104 -2.28 3.13 21.51
C VAL A 104 -3.59 3.69 22.05
N SER A 105 -4.69 3.56 21.30
CA SER A 105 -6.03 4.02 21.72
C SER A 105 -6.50 3.35 23.03
N SER A 106 -6.19 2.07 23.23
CA SER A 106 -6.49 1.34 24.48
C SER A 106 -5.50 1.57 25.63
N GLY A 107 -4.44 2.37 25.43
CA GLY A 107 -3.39 2.62 26.44
C GLY A 107 -2.36 1.50 26.61
N ASP A 108 -2.33 0.51 25.72
CA ASP A 108 -1.39 -0.62 25.74
C ASP A 108 -0.18 -0.31 24.84
N TYR A 109 0.70 0.55 25.35
CA TYR A 109 1.85 1.07 24.60
C TYR A 109 2.94 0.01 24.32
N GLU A 110 3.04 -1.02 25.17
CA GLU A 110 4.01 -2.10 24.97
C GLU A 110 3.61 -2.95 23.74
N ALA A 111 2.36 -3.41 23.68
CA ALA A 111 1.87 -4.13 22.51
C ALA A 111 1.90 -3.24 21.26
N ALA A 112 1.54 -1.96 21.38
CA ALA A 112 1.63 -1.01 20.28
C ALA A 112 3.06 -0.93 19.70
N ASN A 113 4.09 -0.87 20.57
CA ASN A 113 5.48 -0.83 20.14
C ASN A 113 5.90 -2.12 19.40
N HIS A 114 5.49 -3.28 19.89
CA HIS A 114 5.75 -4.57 19.22
C HIS A 114 5.10 -4.63 17.84
N LEU A 115 3.84 -4.22 17.72
CA LEU A 115 3.13 -4.17 16.43
C LEU A 115 3.77 -3.15 15.48
N GLN A 116 4.20 -1.99 15.99
CA GLN A 116 4.86 -0.98 15.18
C GLN A 116 6.19 -1.49 14.61
N LYS A 117 7.00 -2.19 15.41
CA LYS A 117 8.23 -2.85 14.94
C LYS A 117 7.93 -3.93 13.90
N ALA A 118 6.92 -4.77 14.12
CA ALA A 118 6.52 -5.80 13.16
C ALA A 118 6.05 -5.19 11.83
N GLY A 119 5.21 -4.16 11.87
CA GLY A 119 4.76 -3.42 10.70
C GLY A 119 5.93 -2.77 9.95
N GLY A 120 6.85 -2.14 10.68
CA GLY A 120 8.08 -1.56 10.11
C GLY A 120 8.99 -2.59 9.44
N ALA A 121 9.15 -3.77 10.04
CA ALA A 121 9.93 -4.86 9.44
C ALA A 121 9.30 -5.36 8.13
N LEU A 122 7.97 -5.50 8.08
CA LEU A 122 7.27 -5.86 6.84
C LEU A 122 7.46 -4.80 5.75
N LEU A 123 7.32 -3.52 6.09
CA LEU A 123 7.55 -2.41 5.15
C LEU A 123 9.00 -2.34 4.67
N PHE A 124 9.96 -2.70 5.52
CA PHE A 124 11.37 -2.80 5.11
C PHE A 124 11.56 -3.87 4.04
N VAL A 125 10.97 -5.06 4.22
CA VAL A 125 11.00 -6.11 3.19
C VAL A 125 10.33 -5.63 1.91
N VAL A 126 9.17 -4.97 2.00
CA VAL A 126 8.49 -4.36 0.84
C VAL A 126 9.41 -3.37 0.11
N ALA A 127 10.13 -2.51 0.84
CA ALA A 127 11.06 -1.55 0.25
C ALA A 127 12.21 -2.25 -0.49
N THR A 128 12.77 -3.33 0.08
CA THR A 128 13.83 -4.10 -0.60
C THR A 128 13.34 -4.77 -1.89
N LEU A 129 12.14 -5.35 -1.87
CA LEU A 129 11.52 -5.94 -3.07
C LEU A 129 11.17 -4.88 -4.12
N GLY A 130 10.68 -3.71 -3.68
CA GLY A 130 10.42 -2.58 -4.56
C GLY A 130 11.68 -2.07 -5.23
N TRP A 131 12.78 -1.98 -4.48
CA TRP A 131 14.09 -1.62 -5.02
C TRP A 131 14.60 -2.65 -6.03
N TYR A 132 14.43 -3.93 -5.74
CA TYR A 132 14.74 -5.02 -6.67
C TYR A 132 13.96 -4.90 -7.99
N MET A 133 12.65 -4.63 -7.94
CA MET A 133 11.84 -4.41 -9.15
C MET A 133 12.28 -3.16 -9.92
N CYS A 134 12.61 -2.08 -9.21
CA CYS A 134 13.13 -0.86 -9.84
C CYS A 134 14.41 -1.15 -10.62
N PHE A 135 15.34 -1.91 -10.03
CA PHE A 135 16.58 -2.31 -10.69
C PHE A 135 16.32 -3.15 -11.96
N ILE A 136 15.38 -4.11 -11.90
CA ILE A 136 15.01 -4.95 -13.05
C ILE A 136 14.43 -4.12 -14.19
N ILE A 137 13.50 -3.20 -13.87
CA ILE A 137 12.88 -2.32 -14.87
C ILE A 137 13.95 -1.44 -15.54
N MET A 138 14.84 -0.82 -14.76
CA MET A 138 15.95 -0.02 -15.30
C MET A 138 16.91 -0.85 -16.17
N ALA A 139 17.25 -2.06 -15.75
CA ALA A 139 18.11 -2.95 -16.52
C ALA A 139 17.46 -3.32 -17.87
N GLY A 140 16.15 -3.59 -17.88
CA GLY A 140 15.37 -3.84 -19.09
C GLY A 140 15.37 -2.65 -20.05
N GLU A 141 15.11 -1.44 -19.55
CA GLU A 141 15.13 -0.21 -20.36
C GLU A 141 16.52 0.08 -20.96
N MET A 142 17.59 -0.20 -20.21
CA MET A 142 18.97 -0.05 -20.68
C MET A 142 19.43 -1.21 -21.59
N ARG A 143 18.55 -2.18 -21.90
CA ARG A 143 18.85 -3.38 -22.69
C ARG A 143 20.01 -4.21 -22.12
N ILE A 144 20.19 -4.18 -20.81
CA ILE A 144 21.15 -5.03 -20.10
C ILE A 144 20.57 -6.44 -20.09
N THR A 145 21.35 -7.44 -20.54
CA THR A 145 20.90 -8.84 -20.71
C THR A 145 20.78 -9.62 -19.39
N LEU A 146 20.66 -8.93 -18.25
CA LEU A 146 20.57 -9.54 -16.94
C LEU A 146 19.11 -9.95 -16.65
N ASN A 147 18.81 -11.22 -16.89
CA ASN A 147 17.49 -11.78 -16.60
C ASN A 147 17.40 -12.21 -15.12
N LEU A 148 16.95 -11.31 -14.26
CA LEU A 148 16.69 -11.61 -12.85
C LEU A 148 15.30 -12.22 -12.66
N PRO A 149 15.15 -13.21 -11.76
CA PRO A 149 13.89 -13.93 -11.59
C PRO A 149 12.83 -13.04 -10.91
N VAL A 150 11.69 -12.84 -11.60
CA VAL A 150 10.50 -12.16 -11.05
C VAL A 150 9.37 -13.12 -10.70
N GLY A 151 9.47 -14.39 -11.14
CA GLY A 151 8.46 -15.42 -10.92
C GLY A 151 7.17 -15.13 -11.68
N ASP A 152 7.14 -15.46 -12.98
CA ASP A 152 5.95 -15.29 -13.82
C ASP A 152 4.81 -16.20 -13.36
N LEU A 153 3.71 -15.58 -12.92
CA LEU A 153 2.52 -16.27 -12.43
C LEU A 153 1.48 -16.49 -13.53
N SER A 154 1.66 -15.88 -14.71
CA SER A 154 0.68 -15.94 -15.80
C SER A 154 0.40 -17.38 -16.26
N HIS A 155 1.36 -18.29 -16.12
CA HIS A 155 1.20 -19.70 -16.50
C HIS A 155 0.13 -20.45 -15.68
N PHE A 156 -0.23 -19.96 -14.49
CA PHE A 156 -1.28 -20.55 -13.66
C PHE A 156 -2.69 -20.12 -14.09
N TRP A 157 -2.83 -19.13 -14.97
CA TRP A 157 -4.13 -18.63 -15.41
C TRP A 157 -4.45 -19.06 -16.85
N PRO A 158 -5.69 -19.53 -17.11
CA PRO A 158 -6.16 -19.78 -18.46
C PRO A 158 -6.09 -18.49 -19.29
N ARG A 159 -5.64 -18.60 -20.54
CA ARG A 159 -5.68 -17.50 -21.49
C ARG A 159 -7.11 -17.00 -21.65
N THR A 160 -7.30 -15.71 -21.39
CA THR A 160 -8.59 -15.05 -21.54
C THR A 160 -8.51 -14.15 -22.76
N ASP A 161 -8.39 -14.76 -23.94
CA ASP A 161 -8.22 -14.08 -25.23
C ASP A 161 -9.56 -13.52 -25.75
N VAL A 162 -10.39 -12.97 -24.85
CA VAL A 162 -11.68 -12.38 -25.18
C VAL A 162 -11.53 -10.87 -25.18
N GLU A 163 -11.76 -10.23 -26.32
CA GLU A 163 -11.90 -8.78 -26.37
C GLU A 163 -13.02 -8.36 -25.40
N LEU A 164 -12.67 -7.53 -24.41
CA LEU A 164 -13.59 -7.06 -23.37
C LEU A 164 -14.86 -6.41 -23.96
N ALA A 165 -14.74 -5.77 -25.13
CA ALA A 165 -15.86 -5.19 -25.87
C ALA A 165 -16.84 -6.25 -26.44
N THR A 166 -16.37 -7.46 -26.77
CA THR A 166 -17.23 -8.55 -27.26
C THR A 166 -17.92 -9.29 -26.11
N ALA A 167 -17.33 -9.27 -24.91
CA ALA A 167 -17.91 -9.89 -23.73
C ALA A 167 -19.13 -9.13 -23.19
N GLU A 168 -19.13 -7.80 -23.29
CA GLU A 168 -20.21 -6.93 -22.78
C GLU A 168 -21.51 -7.00 -23.61
N HIS A 169 -21.44 -7.51 -24.84
CA HIS A 169 -22.60 -7.67 -25.74
C HIS A 169 -23.23 -9.08 -25.71
N ARG A 170 -22.79 -9.92 -24.77
CA ARG A 170 -23.19 -11.34 -24.74
C ARG A 170 -24.11 -11.70 -23.56
N ASP A 171 -24.49 -10.71 -22.75
CA ASP A 171 -25.47 -10.82 -21.66
C ASP A 171 -26.75 -10.03 -21.97
#